data_AF-W6AAC4-F1
#
_entry.id   AF-W6AAC4-F1
#
_cell.length_a   1.000
_cell.length_b   1.000
_cell.length_c   1.000
_cell.angle_alpha   90.00
_cell.angle_beta   90.00
_cell.angle_gamma   90.00
#
_symmetry.space_group_name_H-M   'P 1'
#
loop_
_entity.id
_entity.type
_entity.pdbx_description
1 polymer ?
#
loop_
_entity_poly.entity_id
_entity_poly.type
_entity_poly.pdbx_seq_one_letter_code
_entity_poly.pdbx_strand_id
1 'polypeptide(L)'
;MQENEQKKAGIKNMHFMNEFNADRTPFIISFAWLFIEAIIPALLVWLLMGKEFNFSFYNQLANPKSLWVVLACLLVIFWSIFSTTIIFILKGHRSDNFTFALITSVVLTSFIYNGLWLGSTPVEWFLKIILAVVGLFLSAVLGTMLTAFARNKENKIRENHQIMFEAFKNNEPIPNKQLLKMRRYEAKLTKKELDQKELLAFQSELKQKLDQEILIKEELRKKEQLQREQILEELEKQKAEKKNKKNTK
;
A
#
# COMPACT_ATOMS: atom_id res chain seq x y z
N MET A 1 -20.36 -33.22 -16.54
CA MET A 1 -20.44 -31.78 -16.18
C MET A 1 -19.20 -31.29 -15.45
N GLN A 2 -18.70 -32.00 -14.43
CA GLN A 2 -17.49 -31.62 -13.66
C GLN A 2 -16.19 -31.50 -14.49
N GLU A 3 -16.02 -32.30 -15.54
CA GLU A 3 -14.82 -32.28 -16.39
C GLU A 3 -14.69 -30.98 -17.23
N ASN A 4 -15.83 -30.37 -17.60
CA ASN A 4 -15.86 -29.11 -18.34
C ASN A 4 -15.54 -27.90 -17.45
N GLU A 5 -15.85 -27.97 -16.15
CA GLU A 5 -15.48 -26.91 -15.20
C GLU A 5 -13.99 -26.96 -14.86
N GLN A 6 -13.41 -28.15 -14.72
CA GLN A 6 -11.97 -28.32 -14.51
C GLN A 6 -11.14 -27.84 -15.71
N LYS A 7 -11.55 -28.13 -16.95
CA LYS A 7 -10.89 -27.58 -18.16
C LYS A 7 -11.00 -26.06 -18.25
N LYS A 8 -12.17 -25.48 -17.94
CA LYS A 8 -12.35 -24.02 -17.92
C LYS A 8 -11.51 -23.34 -16.83
N ALA A 9 -11.41 -23.94 -15.64
CA ALA A 9 -10.54 -23.45 -14.56
C ALA A 9 -9.06 -23.53 -14.95
N GLY A 10 -8.63 -24.63 -15.58
CA GLY A 10 -7.25 -24.79 -16.07
C GLY A 10 -6.86 -23.75 -17.13
N ILE A 11 -7.73 -23.49 -18.10
CA ILE A 11 -7.50 -22.47 -19.14
C ILE A 11 -7.43 -21.06 -18.52
N LYS A 12 -8.31 -20.75 -17.56
CA LYS A 12 -8.30 -19.45 -16.87
C LYS A 12 -7.01 -19.24 -16.06
N ASN A 13 -6.52 -20.28 -15.39
CA ASN A 13 -5.25 -20.22 -14.65
C ASN A 13 -4.05 -20.05 -15.58
N MET A 14 -4.06 -20.72 -16.74
CA MET A 14 -2.98 -20.60 -17.73
C MET A 14 -2.95 -19.21 -18.37
N HIS A 15 -4.11 -18.62 -18.67
CA HIS A 15 -4.20 -17.24 -19.16
C HIS A 15 -3.69 -16.23 -18.12
N PHE A 16 -4.08 -16.40 -16.85
CA PHE A 16 -3.62 -15.56 -15.75
C PHE A 16 -2.09 -15.65 -15.54
N MET A 17 -1.51 -16.86 -15.58
CA MET A 17 -0.06 -17.03 -15.47
C MET A 17 0.70 -16.41 -16.64
N ASN A 18 0.14 -16.48 -17.85
CA ASN A 18 0.75 -15.87 -19.04
C ASN A 18 0.71 -14.34 -18.99
N GLU A 19 -0.40 -13.74 -18.58
CA GLU A 19 -0.50 -12.29 -18.36
C GLU A 19 0.44 -11.82 -17.25
N PHE A 20 0.53 -12.59 -16.16
CA PHE A 20 1.41 -12.28 -15.03
C PHE A 20 2.89 -12.33 -15.40
N ASN A 21 3.28 -13.29 -16.24
CA ASN A 21 4.66 -13.40 -16.73
C ASN A 21 4.98 -12.34 -17.79
N ALA A 22 4.01 -11.94 -18.62
CA ALA A 22 4.19 -10.87 -19.61
C ALA A 22 4.43 -9.50 -18.97
N ASP A 23 3.88 -9.27 -17.78
CA ASP A 23 4.01 -8.02 -17.02
C ASP A 23 5.34 -7.89 -16.24
N ARG A 24 6.16 -8.95 -16.19
CA ARG A 24 7.41 -8.99 -15.40
C ARG A 24 8.64 -9.12 -16.27
N THR A 25 9.76 -8.61 -15.76
CA THR A 25 11.05 -8.85 -16.41
C THR A 25 11.48 -10.29 -16.13
N PRO A 26 12.02 -11.02 -17.13
CA PRO A 26 12.60 -12.34 -16.89
C PRO A 26 13.67 -12.28 -15.80
N PHE A 27 13.65 -13.24 -14.88
CA PHE A 27 14.51 -13.24 -13.69
C PHE A 27 15.99 -13.01 -14.00
N ILE A 28 16.52 -13.67 -15.03
CA ILE A 28 17.94 -13.58 -15.43
C ILE A 28 18.30 -12.14 -15.84
N ILE A 29 17.40 -11.47 -16.54
CA ILE A 29 17.61 -10.09 -17.00
C ILE A 29 17.56 -9.13 -15.80
N SER A 30 16.58 -9.30 -14.90
CA SER A 30 16.53 -8.52 -13.65
C SER A 30 17.79 -8.72 -12.82
N PHE A 31 18.24 -9.97 -12.69
CA PHE A 31 19.43 -10.29 -11.91
C PHE A 31 20.70 -9.67 -12.50
N ALA A 32 20.84 -9.67 -13.83
CA ALA A 32 21.96 -9.02 -14.51
C ALA A 32 21.99 -7.50 -14.26
N TRP A 33 20.84 -6.84 -14.36
CA TRP A 33 20.73 -5.41 -14.04
C TRP A 33 21.00 -5.12 -12.58
N LEU A 34 20.44 -5.92 -11.67
CA LEU A 34 20.69 -5.82 -10.22
C LEU A 34 22.19 -5.90 -9.90
N PHE A 35 22.92 -6.73 -10.65
CA PHE A 35 24.35 -6.89 -10.48
C PHE A 35 25.10 -5.57 -10.77
N ILE A 36 24.71 -4.87 -11.84
CA ILE A 36 25.32 -3.60 -12.27
C ILE A 36 24.85 -2.43 -11.39
N GLU A 37 23.57 -2.39 -11.05
CA GLU A 37 22.94 -1.25 -10.38
C GLU A 37 23.23 -1.21 -8.87
N ALA A 38 23.31 -2.37 -8.22
CA ALA A 38 23.42 -2.45 -6.75
C ALA A 38 24.63 -3.26 -6.27
N ILE A 39 24.83 -4.48 -6.80
CA ILE A 39 25.82 -5.42 -6.23
C ILE A 39 27.25 -4.95 -6.49
N ILE A 40 27.62 -4.69 -7.74
CA ILE A 40 28.98 -4.22 -8.09
C ILE A 40 29.33 -2.92 -7.35
N PRO A 41 28.50 -1.86 -7.37
CA PRO A 41 28.82 -0.62 -6.64
C PRO A 41 29.00 -0.84 -5.14
N ALA A 42 28.14 -1.65 -4.51
CA ALA A 42 28.26 -1.95 -3.08
C ALA A 42 29.52 -2.75 -2.76
N LEU A 43 29.85 -3.78 -3.57
CA LEU A 43 31.08 -4.56 -3.40
C LEU A 43 32.33 -3.70 -3.61
N LEU A 44 32.31 -2.77 -4.56
CA LEU A 44 33.40 -1.81 -4.76
C LEU A 44 33.61 -0.96 -3.51
N VAL A 45 32.53 -0.39 -2.92
CA VAL A 45 32.65 0.36 -1.67
C VAL A 45 33.15 -0.53 -0.53
N TRP A 46 32.65 -1.77 -0.41
CA TRP A 46 33.08 -2.69 0.62
C TRP A 46 34.57 -3.06 0.50
N LEU A 47 35.05 -3.37 -0.69
CA LEU A 47 36.45 -3.74 -0.92
C LEU A 47 37.40 -2.54 -0.80
N LEU A 48 37.02 -1.38 -1.33
CA LEU A 48 37.88 -0.21 -1.39
C LEU A 48 37.87 0.61 -0.09
N MET A 49 36.76 0.61 0.66
CA MET A 49 36.58 1.45 1.85
C MET A 49 36.19 0.67 3.11
N GLY A 50 36.03 -0.65 3.02
CA GLY A 50 35.73 -1.50 4.17
C GLY A 50 36.91 -1.61 5.14
N LYS A 51 36.61 -1.67 6.43
CA LYS A 51 37.61 -1.76 7.51
C LYS A 51 38.30 -3.14 7.55
N GLU A 52 37.67 -4.15 6.97
CA GLU A 52 38.07 -5.56 7.07
C GLU A 52 39.29 -5.93 6.20
N PHE A 53 39.63 -5.09 5.22
CA PHE A 53 40.67 -5.41 4.24
C PHE A 53 41.92 -4.55 4.43
N ASN A 54 43.09 -5.21 4.47
CA ASN A 54 44.39 -4.53 4.59
C ASN A 54 44.73 -3.66 3.37
N PHE A 55 44.19 -3.99 2.19
CA PHE A 55 44.40 -3.23 0.94
C PHE A 55 43.39 -2.09 0.77
N SER A 56 42.43 -1.92 1.68
CA SER A 56 41.43 -0.86 1.58
C SER A 56 42.07 0.52 1.79
N PHE A 57 41.45 1.53 1.20
CA PHE A 57 41.78 2.93 1.44
C PHE A 57 41.28 3.44 2.80
N TYR A 58 40.65 2.58 3.63
CA TYR A 58 40.06 3.00 4.91
C TYR A 58 41.07 3.72 5.81
N ASN A 59 42.32 3.25 5.84
CA ASN A 59 43.37 3.85 6.66
C ASN A 59 43.88 5.18 6.12
N GLN A 60 43.71 5.44 4.82
CA GLN A 60 44.13 6.66 4.11
C GLN A 60 43.04 7.75 4.12
N LEU A 61 41.82 7.43 4.58
CA LEU A 61 40.73 8.40 4.68
C LEU A 61 40.99 9.45 5.76
N ALA A 62 40.55 10.68 5.48
CA ALA A 62 40.57 11.77 6.45
C ALA A 62 39.62 11.48 7.63
N ASN A 63 39.99 11.97 8.83
CA ASN A 63 39.14 11.85 10.00
C ASN A 63 37.93 12.80 9.93
N PRO A 64 36.71 12.36 10.28
CA PRO A 64 36.34 11.02 10.74
C PRO A 64 36.13 10.01 9.59
N LYS A 65 36.85 8.88 9.63
CA LYS A 65 36.85 7.85 8.58
C LYS A 65 35.45 7.24 8.34
N SER A 66 34.68 7.04 9.39
CA SER A 66 33.33 6.47 9.32
C SER A 66 32.37 7.30 8.47
N LEU A 67 32.50 8.63 8.48
CA LEU A 67 31.64 9.54 7.72
C LEU A 67 31.82 9.36 6.21
N TRP A 68 33.05 9.15 5.75
CA TRP A 68 33.33 8.91 4.34
C TRP A 68 32.72 7.60 3.85
N VAL A 69 32.74 6.55 4.66
CA VAL A 69 32.10 5.28 4.32
C VAL A 69 30.58 5.42 4.30
N VAL A 70 29.99 6.15 5.26
CA VAL A 70 28.54 6.45 5.24
C VAL A 70 28.15 7.19 3.98
N LEU A 71 28.93 8.20 3.59
CA LEU A 71 28.68 8.97 2.36
C LEU A 71 28.77 8.08 1.12
N ALA A 72 29.75 7.18 1.05
CA ALA A 72 29.88 6.20 -0.03
C ALA A 72 28.68 5.23 -0.07
N CYS A 73 28.22 4.74 1.08
CA CYS A 73 27.02 3.90 1.18
C CYS A 73 25.76 4.65 0.70
N LEU A 74 25.56 5.90 1.11
CA LEU A 74 24.46 6.73 0.61
C LEU A 74 24.56 6.93 -0.91
N LEU A 75 25.77 7.17 -1.43
CA LEU A 75 26.00 7.32 -2.86
C LEU A 75 25.65 6.04 -3.63
N VAL A 76 25.93 4.86 -3.07
CA VAL A 76 25.49 3.57 -3.66
C VAL A 76 23.96 3.46 -3.72
N ILE A 77 23.25 3.86 -2.68
CA ILE A 77 21.77 3.85 -2.68
C ILE A 77 21.23 4.82 -3.74
N PHE A 78 21.75 6.05 -3.79
CA PHE A 78 21.36 7.03 -4.81
C PHE A 78 21.70 6.57 -6.22
N TRP A 79 22.88 5.99 -6.42
CA TRP A 79 23.31 5.40 -7.68
C TRP A 79 22.38 4.28 -8.11
N SER A 80 22.02 3.37 -7.22
CA SER A 80 21.08 2.29 -7.49
C SER A 80 19.74 2.85 -8.00
N ILE A 81 19.10 3.75 -7.25
CA ILE A 81 17.82 4.37 -7.67
C ILE A 81 17.96 5.11 -9.01
N PHE A 82 19.05 5.86 -9.19
CA PHE A 82 19.28 6.66 -10.40
C PHE A 82 19.52 5.79 -11.64
N SER A 83 20.39 4.79 -11.53
CA SER A 83 20.70 3.85 -12.61
C SER A 83 19.48 3.02 -12.99
N THR A 84 18.74 2.46 -12.02
CA THR A 84 17.46 1.76 -12.27
C THR A 84 16.45 2.69 -12.94
N THR A 85 16.42 3.98 -12.59
CA THR A 85 15.54 4.96 -13.26
C THR A 85 15.90 5.15 -14.73
N ILE A 86 17.19 5.30 -15.04
CA ILE A 86 17.66 5.45 -16.42
C ILE A 86 17.32 4.20 -17.23
N ILE A 87 17.65 3.01 -16.70
CA ILE A 87 17.45 1.75 -17.42
C ILE A 87 15.95 1.45 -17.59
N PHE A 88 15.11 1.80 -16.60
CA PHE A 88 13.66 1.77 -16.74
C PHE A 88 13.15 2.67 -17.87
N ILE A 89 13.65 3.91 -17.98
CA ILE A 89 13.29 4.83 -19.08
C ILE A 89 13.71 4.26 -20.43
N LEU A 90 14.87 3.61 -20.50
CA LEU A 90 15.37 2.91 -21.69
C LEU A 90 14.64 1.58 -21.98
N LYS A 91 13.66 1.20 -21.15
CA LYS A 91 12.90 -0.07 -21.23
C LYS A 91 13.78 -1.32 -21.11
N GLY A 92 14.91 -1.24 -20.40
CA GLY A 92 15.79 -2.39 -20.15
C GLY A 92 15.21 -3.42 -19.17
N HIS A 93 14.32 -2.98 -18.28
CA HIS A 93 13.57 -3.82 -17.35
C HIS A 93 12.22 -3.19 -16.98
N ARG A 94 11.35 -3.94 -16.30
CA ARG A 94 10.06 -3.49 -15.76
C ARG A 94 10.23 -2.80 -14.40
N SER A 95 9.11 -2.26 -13.89
CA SER A 95 9.09 -1.45 -12.66
C SER A 95 9.40 -2.24 -11.38
N ASP A 96 9.30 -3.57 -11.41
CA ASP A 96 9.63 -4.44 -10.27
C ASP A 96 11.11 -4.34 -9.84
N ASN A 97 11.99 -4.01 -10.79
CA ASN A 97 13.42 -3.87 -10.52
C ASN A 97 13.75 -2.76 -9.51
N PHE A 98 12.91 -1.73 -9.38
CA PHE A 98 13.10 -0.68 -8.36
C PHE A 98 13.07 -1.24 -6.93
N THR A 99 12.15 -2.18 -6.66
CA THR A 99 12.09 -2.83 -5.34
C THR A 99 13.35 -3.64 -5.09
N PHE A 100 13.78 -4.45 -6.06
CA PHE A 100 14.94 -5.30 -5.91
C PHE A 100 16.23 -4.49 -5.75
N ALA A 101 16.46 -3.50 -6.62
CA ALA A 101 17.64 -2.64 -6.58
C ALA A 101 17.74 -1.85 -5.27
N LEU A 102 16.61 -1.33 -4.76
CA LEU A 102 16.60 -0.63 -3.47
C LEU A 102 16.86 -1.59 -2.30
N ILE A 103 16.19 -2.74 -2.24
CA ILE A 103 16.40 -3.72 -1.17
C ILE A 103 17.86 -4.17 -1.16
N THR A 104 18.39 -4.58 -2.31
CA THR A 104 19.76 -5.07 -2.41
C THR A 104 20.78 -4.00 -2.02
N SER A 105 20.63 -2.77 -2.50
CA SER A 105 21.52 -1.67 -2.12
C SER A 105 21.46 -1.35 -0.62
N VAL A 106 20.27 -1.26 -0.02
CA VAL A 106 20.11 -1.00 1.41
C VAL A 106 20.65 -2.15 2.27
N VAL A 107 20.40 -3.40 1.89
CA VAL A 107 20.91 -4.58 2.63
C VAL A 107 22.44 -4.63 2.59
N LEU A 108 23.05 -4.47 1.42
CA LEU A 108 24.51 -4.50 1.28
C LEU A 108 25.18 -3.32 1.99
N THR A 109 24.65 -2.10 1.82
CA THR A 109 25.18 -0.90 2.50
C THR A 109 24.95 -0.95 4.01
N SER A 110 23.85 -1.52 4.50
CA SER A 110 23.63 -1.79 5.92
C SER A 110 24.67 -2.76 6.45
N PHE A 111 24.99 -3.81 5.70
CA PHE A 111 26.05 -4.74 6.07
C PHE A 111 27.42 -4.05 6.19
N ILE A 112 27.80 -3.23 5.19
CA ILE A 112 29.05 -2.45 5.18
C ILE A 112 29.10 -1.46 6.34
N TYR A 113 28.04 -0.66 6.52
CA TYR A 113 27.95 0.36 7.56
C TYR A 113 28.06 -0.27 8.96
N ASN A 114 27.34 -1.36 9.19
CA ASN A 114 27.40 -2.06 10.47
C ASN A 114 28.75 -2.76 10.70
N GLY A 115 29.49 -3.08 9.64
CA GLY A 115 30.89 -3.52 9.71
C GLY A 115 31.87 -2.50 10.31
N LEU A 116 31.55 -1.20 10.27
CA LEU A 116 32.46 -0.16 10.76
C LEU A 116 32.62 -0.16 12.27
N TRP A 117 31.51 -0.37 12.98
CA TRP A 117 31.42 -0.24 14.44
C TRP A 117 31.26 -1.58 15.16
N LEU A 118 30.72 -2.61 14.50
CA LEU A 118 30.67 -3.97 15.04
C LEU A 118 31.91 -4.75 14.57
N GLY A 119 32.56 -5.45 15.50
CA GLY A 119 33.72 -6.28 15.21
C GLY A 119 33.41 -7.55 14.41
N SER A 120 34.30 -8.53 14.52
CA SER A 120 34.27 -9.77 13.74
C SER A 120 33.92 -11.00 14.57
N THR A 121 33.44 -10.82 15.81
CA THR A 121 33.02 -11.96 16.64
C THR A 121 31.74 -12.60 16.09
N PRO A 122 31.47 -13.89 16.39
CA PRO A 122 30.26 -14.57 15.91
C PRO A 122 28.95 -13.87 16.31
N VAL A 123 28.89 -13.32 17.53
CA VAL A 123 27.72 -12.59 18.04
C VAL A 123 27.49 -11.29 17.27
N GLU A 124 28.56 -10.56 16.95
CA GLU A 124 28.48 -9.33 16.16
C GLU A 124 28.07 -9.61 14.72
N TRP A 125 28.54 -10.71 14.13
CA TRP A 125 28.07 -11.18 12.82
C TRP A 125 26.58 -11.46 12.79
N PHE A 126 26.06 -12.13 13.82
CA PHE A 126 24.63 -12.37 13.97
C PHE A 126 23.85 -11.06 14.08
N LEU A 127 24.37 -10.08 14.83
CA LEU A 127 23.76 -8.76 14.96
C LEU A 127 23.76 -7.96 13.65
N LYS A 128 24.82 -8.05 12.84
CA LYS A 128 24.88 -7.47 11.48
C LYS A 128 23.76 -8.03 10.59
N ILE A 129 23.51 -9.35 10.65
CA ILE A 129 22.43 -9.99 9.89
C ILE A 129 21.07 -9.49 10.36
N ILE A 130 20.82 -9.40 11.67
CA ILE A 130 19.57 -8.86 12.21
C ILE A 130 19.33 -7.42 11.70
N LEU A 131 20.34 -6.56 11.77
CA LEU A 131 20.23 -5.18 11.29
C LEU A 131 20.01 -5.11 9.77
N ALA A 132 20.63 -6.01 9.00
CA ALA A 132 20.38 -6.13 7.56
C ALA A 132 18.94 -6.56 7.26
N VAL A 133 18.38 -7.48 8.06
CA VAL A 133 16.97 -7.89 7.96
C VAL A 133 16.01 -6.75 8.27
N VAL A 134 16.30 -5.93 9.29
CA VAL A 134 15.51 -4.71 9.56
C VAL A 134 15.57 -3.74 8.36
N GLY A 135 16.76 -3.55 7.79
CA GLY A 135 16.95 -2.78 6.56
C GLY A 135 16.16 -3.33 5.37
N LEU A 136 16.09 -4.65 5.23
CA LEU A 136 15.28 -5.32 4.19
C LEU A 136 13.80 -4.96 4.32
N PHE A 137 13.23 -5.03 5.53
CA PHE A 137 11.81 -4.69 5.72
C PHE A 137 11.53 -3.21 5.41
N LEU A 138 12.37 -2.30 5.88
CA LEU A 138 12.21 -0.87 5.62
C LEU A 138 12.33 -0.54 4.12
N SER A 139 13.34 -1.11 3.46
CA SER A 139 13.55 -0.91 2.02
C SER A 139 12.50 -1.60 1.16
N ALA A 140 11.91 -2.71 1.60
CA ALA A 140 10.81 -3.35 0.88
C ALA A 140 9.57 -2.45 0.82
N VAL A 141 9.22 -1.77 1.90
CA VAL A 141 8.11 -0.80 1.91
C VAL A 141 8.40 0.36 0.96
N LEU A 142 9.59 0.97 1.04
CA LEU A 142 9.96 2.08 0.16
C LEU A 142 10.08 1.65 -1.32
N GLY A 143 10.63 0.47 -1.56
CA GLY A 143 10.82 -0.10 -2.90
C GLY A 143 9.50 -0.41 -3.58
N THR A 144 8.55 -0.99 -2.84
CA THR A 144 7.19 -1.23 -3.35
C THR A 144 6.44 0.07 -3.65
N MET A 145 6.63 1.12 -2.85
CA MET A 145 6.08 2.45 -3.16
C MET A 145 6.67 3.04 -4.46
N LEU A 146 8.00 2.94 -4.65
CA LEU A 146 8.66 3.39 -5.89
C LEU A 146 8.16 2.61 -7.11
N THR A 147 8.07 1.28 -6.99
CA THR A 147 7.52 0.40 -8.02
C THR A 147 6.08 0.78 -8.37
N ALA A 148 5.24 1.00 -7.37
CA ALA A 148 3.85 1.42 -7.57
C ALA A 148 3.77 2.78 -8.30
N PHE A 149 4.63 3.73 -7.94
CA PHE A 149 4.71 5.02 -8.62
C PHE A 149 5.14 4.88 -10.09
N ALA A 150 6.18 4.09 -10.36
CA ALA A 150 6.64 3.82 -11.72
C ALA A 150 5.57 3.12 -12.56
N ARG A 151 4.91 2.10 -12.02
CA ARG A 151 3.82 1.36 -12.69
C ARG A 151 2.61 2.25 -12.95
N ASN A 152 2.24 3.13 -12.01
CA ASN A 152 1.14 4.06 -12.22
C ASN A 152 1.43 5.04 -13.37
N LYS A 153 2.68 5.50 -13.49
CA LYS A 153 3.11 6.34 -14.62
C LYS A 153 3.01 5.60 -15.96
N GLU A 154 3.44 4.35 -16.01
CA GLU A 154 3.35 3.49 -17.20
C GLU A 154 1.88 3.23 -17.60
N ASN A 155 1.04 2.88 -16.63
CA ASN A 155 -0.40 2.68 -16.84
C ASN A 155 -1.06 3.92 -17.43
N LYS A 156 -0.76 5.11 -16.90
CA LYS A 156 -1.31 6.37 -17.39
C LYS A 156 -0.91 6.68 -18.83
N ILE A 157 0.31 6.31 -19.23
CA ILE A 157 0.78 6.45 -20.61
C ILE A 157 0.03 5.47 -21.52
N ARG A 158 -0.12 4.22 -21.09
CA ARG A 158 -0.86 3.19 -21.83
C ARG A 158 -2.32 3.58 -22.05
N GLU A 159 -3.01 4.07 -21.02
CA GLU A 159 -4.38 4.60 -21.15
C GLU A 159 -4.46 5.73 -22.17
N ASN A 160 -3.54 6.70 -22.12
CA ASN A 160 -3.54 7.80 -23.08
C ASN A 160 -3.35 7.27 -24.51
N HIS A 161 -2.49 6.27 -24.71
CA HIS A 161 -2.26 5.66 -26.02
C HIS A 161 -3.50 4.91 -26.52
N GLN A 162 -4.21 4.21 -25.64
CA GLN A 162 -5.47 3.53 -25.99
C GLN A 162 -6.53 4.55 -26.42
N ILE A 163 -6.71 5.65 -25.68
CA ILE A 163 -7.66 6.71 -26.04
C ILE A 163 -7.30 7.33 -27.39
N MET A 164 -6.01 7.58 -27.65
CA MET A 164 -5.56 8.10 -28.95
C MET A 164 -5.79 7.10 -30.09
N PHE A 165 -5.58 5.81 -29.84
CA PHE A 165 -5.80 4.74 -30.81
C PHE A 165 -7.29 4.54 -31.15
N GLU A 166 -8.16 4.59 -30.14
CA GLU A 166 -9.62 4.53 -30.33
C GLU A 166 -10.14 5.74 -31.12
N ALA A 167 -9.67 6.95 -30.79
CA ALA A 167 -10.02 8.15 -31.56
C ALA A 167 -9.57 8.01 -33.03
N PHE A 168 -8.36 7.50 -33.26
CA PHE A 168 -7.86 7.23 -34.61
C PHE A 168 -8.73 6.19 -35.35
N LYS A 169 -9.09 5.08 -34.70
CA LYS A 169 -9.93 4.03 -35.28
C LYS A 169 -11.33 4.53 -35.64
N ASN A 170 -11.88 5.45 -34.84
CA ASN A 170 -13.20 6.04 -35.04
C ASN A 170 -13.21 7.26 -35.98
N ASN A 171 -12.06 7.61 -36.59
CA ASN A 171 -11.88 8.86 -37.36
C ASN A 171 -12.25 10.13 -36.57
N GLU A 172 -12.11 10.09 -35.24
CA GLU A 172 -12.27 11.25 -34.37
C GLU A 172 -10.95 12.06 -34.28
N PRO A 173 -11.00 13.36 -33.97
CA PRO A 173 -9.81 14.16 -33.77
C PRO A 173 -8.98 13.61 -32.60
N ILE A 174 -7.72 13.29 -32.85
CA ILE A 174 -6.80 12.73 -31.84
C ILE A 174 -6.64 13.73 -30.68
N PRO A 175 -7.00 13.36 -29.44
CA PRO A 175 -7.05 14.29 -28.34
C PRO A 175 -5.63 14.72 -27.92
N ASN A 176 -5.42 16.04 -27.83
CA ASN A 176 -4.18 16.60 -27.29
C ASN A 176 -4.07 16.31 -25.76
N LYS A 177 -2.84 16.31 -25.21
CA LYS A 177 -2.56 16.12 -23.77
C LYS A 177 -3.38 17.04 -22.86
N GLN A 178 -3.63 18.29 -23.28
CA GLN A 178 -4.48 19.22 -22.53
C GLN A 178 -5.95 18.77 -22.52
N LEU A 179 -6.47 18.31 -23.66
CA LEU A 179 -7.83 17.79 -23.78
C LEU A 179 -8.03 16.54 -22.90
N LEU A 180 -7.04 15.63 -22.87
CA LEU A 180 -7.05 14.46 -21.99
C LEU A 180 -7.05 14.85 -20.49
N LYS A 181 -6.34 15.92 -20.12
CA LYS A 181 -6.36 16.43 -18.74
C LYS A 181 -7.73 17.03 -18.39
N MET A 182 -8.34 17.79 -19.30
CA MET A 182 -9.67 18.36 -19.08
C MET A 182 -10.73 17.28 -18.94
N ARG A 183 -10.78 16.29 -19.84
CA ARG A 183 -11.71 15.15 -19.73
C ARG A 183 -11.57 14.40 -18.40
N ARG A 184 -10.34 14.18 -17.93
CA ARG A 184 -10.10 13.55 -16.61
C ARG A 184 -10.57 14.41 -15.45
N TYR A 185 -10.46 15.73 -15.55
CA TYR A 185 -10.94 16.66 -14.54
C TYR A 185 -12.47 16.70 -14.50
N GLU A 186 -13.12 16.75 -15.66
CA GLU A 186 -14.58 16.66 -15.81
C GLU A 186 -15.12 15.34 -15.23
N ALA A 187 -14.50 14.21 -15.58
CA ALA A 187 -14.88 12.90 -15.02
C ALA A 187 -14.71 12.84 -13.49
N LYS A 188 -13.73 13.56 -12.93
CA LYS A 188 -13.54 13.65 -11.48
C LYS A 188 -14.59 14.54 -10.82
N LEU A 189 -15.03 15.61 -11.49
CA LEU A 189 -16.12 16.47 -11.02
C LEU A 189 -17.45 15.72 -11.01
N THR A 190 -17.80 15.05 -12.11
CA THR A 190 -19.04 14.27 -12.21
C THR A 190 -19.08 13.14 -11.18
N LYS A 191 -17.95 12.46 -10.95
CA LYS A 191 -17.87 11.46 -9.88
C LYS A 191 -18.09 12.07 -8.49
N LYS A 192 -17.50 13.23 -8.18
CA LYS A 192 -17.74 13.91 -6.90
C LYS A 192 -19.20 14.31 -6.72
N GLU A 193 -19.86 14.77 -7.78
CA GLU A 193 -21.28 15.12 -7.73
C GLU A 193 -22.15 13.88 -7.48
N LEU A 194 -21.82 12.74 -8.09
CA LEU A 194 -22.47 11.46 -7.80
C LEU A 194 -22.24 11.02 -6.35
N ASP A 195 -20.99 11.01 -5.89
CA ASP A 195 -20.63 10.66 -4.51
C ASP A 195 -21.38 11.56 -3.51
N GLN A 196 -21.53 12.86 -3.79
CA GLN A 196 -22.32 13.78 -2.96
C GLN A 196 -23.82 13.45 -2.97
N LYS A 197 -24.40 13.12 -4.12
CA LYS A 197 -25.81 12.71 -4.22
C LYS A 197 -26.07 11.42 -3.44
N GLU A 198 -25.17 10.44 -3.56
CA GLU A 198 -25.24 9.19 -2.79
C GLU A 198 -25.14 9.45 -1.28
N LEU A 199 -24.23 10.33 -0.87
CA LEU A 199 -24.04 10.69 0.53
C LEU A 199 -25.27 11.43 1.10
N LEU A 200 -25.89 12.32 0.33
CA LEU A 200 -27.14 12.99 0.70
C LEU A 200 -28.31 12.00 0.79
N ALA A 201 -28.43 11.07 -0.16
CA ALA A 201 -29.44 10.02 -0.11
C ALA A 201 -29.26 9.15 1.15
N PHE A 202 -28.02 8.75 1.44
CA PHE A 202 -27.69 7.97 2.64
C PHE A 202 -27.99 8.73 3.95
N GLN A 203 -27.67 10.03 4.02
CA GLN A 203 -28.03 10.87 5.17
C GLN A 203 -29.54 10.96 5.36
N SER A 204 -30.30 11.09 4.27
CA SER A 204 -31.77 11.13 4.32
C SER A 204 -32.36 9.81 4.80
N GLU A 205 -31.79 8.68 4.36
CA GLU A 205 -32.20 7.35 4.79
C GLU A 205 -31.90 7.13 6.28
N LEU A 206 -30.71 7.53 6.75
CA LEU A 206 -30.34 7.46 8.16
C LEU A 206 -31.28 8.30 9.02
N LYS A 207 -31.64 9.51 8.56
CA LYS A 207 -32.55 10.38 9.28
C LYS A 207 -33.95 9.75 9.40
N GLN A 208 -34.46 9.16 8.32
CA GLN A 208 -35.73 8.44 8.36
C GLN A 208 -35.70 7.26 9.33
N LYS A 209 -34.63 6.47 9.34
CA LYS A 209 -34.45 5.35 10.28
C LYS A 209 -34.39 5.84 11.73
N LEU A 210 -33.68 6.93 11.99
CA LEU A 210 -33.60 7.54 13.31
C LEU A 210 -34.96 8.05 13.79
N ASP A 211 -35.69 8.76 12.93
CA ASP A 211 -37.02 9.28 13.26
C ASP A 211 -38.02 8.14 13.54
N GLN A 212 -37.94 7.04 12.79
CA GLN A 212 -38.72 5.82 13.05
C GLN A 212 -38.37 5.19 14.40
N GLU A 213 -37.08 5.05 14.73
CA GLU A 213 -36.65 4.51 16.03
C GLU A 213 -37.10 5.39 17.20
N ILE A 214 -37.04 6.72 17.05
CA ILE A 214 -37.53 7.66 18.06
C ILE A 214 -39.04 7.48 18.28
N LEU A 215 -39.83 7.40 17.21
CA LEU A 215 -41.28 7.18 17.30
C LEU A 215 -41.61 5.86 18.00
N ILE A 216 -40.95 4.77 17.63
CA ILE A 216 -41.12 3.45 18.28
C ILE A 216 -40.80 3.56 19.78
N LYS A 217 -39.72 4.25 20.14
CA LYS A 217 -39.30 4.42 21.54
C LYS A 217 -40.28 5.28 22.34
N GLU A 218 -40.87 6.31 21.73
CA GLU A 218 -41.92 7.12 22.35
C GLU A 218 -43.22 6.34 22.56
N GLU A 219 -43.63 5.53 21.59
CA GLU A 219 -44.80 4.66 21.73
C GLU A 219 -44.62 3.63 22.85
N LEU A 220 -43.43 3.03 22.95
CA LEU A 220 -43.08 2.11 24.04
C LEU A 220 -43.17 2.82 25.40
N ARG A 221 -42.61 4.03 25.53
CA ARG A 221 -42.72 4.82 26.78
C ARG A 221 -44.16 5.15 27.16
N LYS A 222 -44.99 5.51 26.19
CA LYS A 222 -46.43 5.77 26.43
C LYS A 222 -47.15 4.51 26.92
N LYS A 223 -46.87 3.35 26.31
CA LYS A 223 -47.43 2.06 26.76
C LYS A 223 -46.99 1.70 28.19
N GLU A 224 -45.72 1.91 28.53
CA GLU A 224 -45.20 1.68 29.89
C GLU A 224 -45.87 2.60 30.94
N GLN A 225 -46.08 3.88 30.60
CA GLN A 225 -46.79 4.81 31.48
C GLN A 225 -48.23 4.37 31.73
N LEU A 226 -48.94 3.99 30.66
CA LEU A 226 -50.33 3.53 30.73
C LEU A 226 -50.46 2.25 31.59
N GLN A 227 -49.52 1.32 31.47
CA GLN A 227 -49.46 0.13 32.32
C GLN A 227 -49.21 0.48 33.80
N ARG A 228 -48.31 1.43 34.08
CA ARG A 228 -48.07 1.88 35.46
C ARG A 228 -49.30 2.54 36.08
N GLU A 229 -50.01 3.35 35.32
CA GLU A 229 -51.27 3.98 35.75
C GLU A 229 -52.33 2.93 36.08
N GLN A 230 -52.51 1.92 35.22
CA GLN A 230 -53.42 0.80 35.47
C GLN A 230 -53.07 0.04 36.76
N ILE A 231 -51.78 -0.26 36.98
CA ILE A 231 -51.31 -0.94 38.20
C ILE A 231 -51.56 -0.08 39.45
N LEU A 232 -51.32 1.23 39.37
CA LEU A 232 -51.59 2.16 40.47
C LEU A 232 -53.08 2.19 40.82
N GLU A 233 -53.94 2.25 39.80
CA GLU A 233 -55.40 2.26 39.97
C GLU A 233 -55.91 0.94 40.60
N GLU A 234 -55.37 -0.20 40.19
CA GLU A 234 -55.65 -1.49 40.83
C GLU A 234 -55.20 -1.54 42.30
N LEU A 235 -54.00 -1.03 42.60
CA LEU A 235 -53.49 -0.96 43.97
C LEU A 235 -54.35 -0.04 44.85
N GLU A 236 -54.88 1.05 44.31
CA GLU A 236 -55.80 1.94 45.01
C GLU A 236 -57.15 1.28 45.29
N LYS A 237 -57.74 0.58 44.30
CA LYS A 237 -58.96 -0.23 44.49
C LYS A 237 -58.78 -1.29 45.58
N GLN A 238 -57.68 -2.03 45.55
CA GLN A 238 -57.36 -3.01 46.59
C GLN A 238 -57.17 -2.39 47.98
N LYS A 239 -56.58 -1.19 48.08
CA LYS A 239 -56.45 -0.45 49.35
C LYS A 239 -57.80 0.04 49.86
N ALA A 240 -58.69 0.52 49.00
CA ALA A 240 -60.04 0.94 49.36
C ALA A 240 -60.89 -0.24 49.88
N GLU A 241 -60.81 -1.39 49.21
CA GLU A 241 -61.47 -2.63 49.67
C GLU A 241 -60.94 -3.12 51.03
N LYS A 242 -59.63 -3.03 51.27
CA LYS A 242 -59.02 -3.38 52.57
C LYS A 242 -59.40 -2.41 53.69
N LYS A 243 -59.62 -1.12 53.39
CA LYS A 243 -60.14 -0.13 54.37
C LYS A 243 -61.62 -0.39 54.70
N ASN A 244 -62.45 -0.70 53.70
CA ASN A 244 -63.85 -1.04 53.92
C ASN A 244 -64.00 -2.32 54.76
N LYS A 245 -63.18 -3.35 54.53
CA LYS A 245 -63.14 -4.57 55.36
C LYS A 245 -62.66 -4.35 56.81
N LYS A 246 -61.90 -3.28 57.09
CA LYS A 246 -61.46 -2.91 58.46
C LYS A 246 -62.51 -2.13 59.25
N ASN A 247 -63.46 -1.46 58.59
CA ASN A 247 -64.55 -0.73 59.23
C ASN A 247 -65.82 -1.58 59.46
N THR A 248 -65.80 -2.88 59.10
CA THR A 248 -66.91 -3.83 59.30
C THR A 248 -66.61 -4.90 60.36
N LYS A 249 -65.59 -4.69 61.19
CA LYS A 249 -65.30 -5.45 62.40
C LYS A 249 -65.21 -4.49 63.58
#